data_AF-A0A534J2Q6-F1
#
_entry.id   AF-A0A534J2Q6-F1
#
_cell.length_a   1.000
_cell.length_b   1.000
_cell.length_c   1.000
_cell.angle_alpha   90.00
_cell.angle_beta   90.00
_cell.angle_gamma   90.00
#
_symmetry.space_group_name_H-M   'P 1'
#
loop_
_entity.id
_entity.type
_entity.pdbx_description
1 polymer ?
#
loop_
_entity_poly.entity_id
_entity_poly.type
_entity_poly.pdbx_seq_one_letter_code
_entity_poly.pdbx_strand_id
1 'polypeptide(L)'
;MQNDVRKEPGAVRKMTRAPPMNLPSDEAAAQGSSMGAVVLGEVTALRLVWEQMKWSRALLILLGLTIFWTASLFIAPLTIAPNTFAFTLGGANVVDHWNLYQGAAFNWYAKVIYTVGDAQCHQLWYRSLWINGNQFPIDARMTSLYIFGAFGLFWAMMTQPAASASRGIANAFPPRIQRWAEKVGVEKFAVLVVFLGILPVGIDGFTQLFQAVTQYESTNAVRILTGVPGGLVAGLLLGMMVKAIKQFDVEYRSMRFRAPVPSLDKE
;
A
#
# COMPACT_ATOMS: atom_id res chain seq x y z
N MET A 1 -55.55 67.22 37.00
CA MET A 1 -56.73 68.01 36.58
C MET A 1 -56.32 68.76 35.32
N GLN A 2 -56.95 68.43 34.17
CA GLN A 2 -57.02 69.19 32.89
C GLN A 2 -55.71 69.62 32.19
N ASN A 3 -55.45 69.09 30.99
CA ASN A 3 -55.77 69.66 29.65
C ASN A 3 -54.75 70.74 29.23
N ASP A 4 -53.91 70.46 28.23
CA ASP A 4 -54.15 70.63 26.79
C ASP A 4 -53.57 71.98 26.30
N VAL A 5 -53.07 72.02 25.05
CA VAL A 5 -52.78 73.18 24.16
C VAL A 5 -51.50 72.94 23.29
N ARG A 6 -51.76 72.39 22.09
CA ARG A 6 -51.64 73.00 20.73
C ARG A 6 -50.28 73.50 20.13
N LYS A 7 -49.93 72.84 19.00
CA LYS A 7 -49.37 73.27 17.66
C LYS A 7 -48.04 74.05 17.53
N GLU A 8 -47.19 73.62 16.59
CA GLU A 8 -47.03 74.20 15.21
C GLU A 8 -45.99 73.39 14.37
N PRO A 9 -46.00 73.48 13.02
CA PRO A 9 -45.22 72.62 12.11
C PRO A 9 -44.08 73.35 11.35
N GLY A 10 -43.18 72.56 10.74
CA GLY A 10 -42.45 72.95 9.52
C GLY A 10 -40.93 73.01 9.60
N ALA A 11 -40.25 72.17 8.80
CA ALA A 11 -39.29 72.59 7.76
C ALA A 11 -38.52 71.39 7.19
N VAL A 12 -38.60 71.27 5.86
CA VAL A 12 -38.01 70.24 5.01
C VAL A 12 -36.50 70.42 4.88
N ARG A 13 -35.70 69.36 5.10
CA ARG A 13 -34.29 69.30 4.70
C ARG A 13 -34.09 68.16 3.70
N LYS A 14 -33.77 68.51 2.45
CA LYS A 14 -33.37 67.58 1.37
C LYS A 14 -32.14 66.77 1.83
N MET A 15 -32.26 65.45 1.84
CA MET A 15 -31.14 64.51 1.99
C MET A 15 -30.84 63.87 0.63
N THR A 16 -29.62 64.10 0.14
CA THR A 16 -29.07 63.51 -1.09
C THR A 16 -28.90 61.99 -0.93
N ARG A 17 -29.36 61.22 -1.93
CA ARG A 17 -29.23 59.75 -2.01
C ARG A 17 -27.77 59.34 -2.20
N ALA A 18 -27.27 58.41 -1.39
CA ALA A 18 -26.05 57.66 -1.66
C ALA A 18 -26.32 56.52 -2.69
N PRO A 19 -25.34 56.11 -3.52
CA PRO A 19 -25.54 55.05 -4.50
C PRO A 19 -25.63 53.66 -3.84
N PRO A 20 -26.31 52.69 -4.45
CA PRO A 20 -26.43 51.35 -3.90
C PRO A 20 -25.08 50.62 -3.96
N MET A 21 -24.72 50.02 -2.84
CA MET A 21 -23.57 49.12 -2.71
C MET A 21 -23.95 47.78 -3.36
N ASN A 22 -23.29 47.39 -4.45
CA ASN A 22 -23.45 46.07 -5.06
C ASN A 22 -22.93 45.02 -4.08
N LEU A 23 -23.83 44.28 -3.44
CA LEU A 23 -23.50 43.05 -2.73
C LEU A 23 -23.30 41.92 -3.76
N PRO A 24 -22.28 41.05 -3.59
CA PRO A 24 -22.11 39.90 -4.48
C PRO A 24 -23.34 38.98 -4.38
N SER A 25 -23.82 38.49 -5.51
CA SER A 25 -24.91 37.51 -5.57
C SER A 25 -24.54 36.21 -4.86
N ASP A 26 -25.49 35.64 -4.10
CA ASP A 26 -25.34 34.46 -3.25
C ASP A 26 -24.74 33.22 -3.95
N GLU A 27 -24.79 33.13 -5.28
CA GLU A 27 -24.17 32.06 -6.07
C GLU A 27 -22.64 32.04 -6.00
N ALA A 28 -21.97 33.19 -5.91
CA ALA A 28 -20.51 33.24 -5.82
C ALA A 28 -20.00 32.77 -4.44
N ALA A 29 -20.79 33.02 -3.38
CA ALA A 29 -20.49 32.57 -2.03
C ALA A 29 -20.70 31.04 -1.86
N ALA A 30 -21.70 30.48 -2.53
CA ALA A 30 -22.00 29.05 -2.48
C ALA A 30 -20.92 28.17 -3.16
N GLN A 31 -20.36 28.63 -4.29
CA GLN A 31 -19.30 27.90 -5.00
C GLN A 31 -17.96 27.93 -4.25
N GLY A 32 -17.62 29.04 -3.57
CA GLY A 32 -16.43 29.11 -2.72
C GLY A 32 -16.51 28.22 -1.46
N SER A 33 -17.72 28.07 -0.91
CA SER A 33 -17.98 27.25 0.28
C SER A 33 -17.88 25.74 0.00
N SER A 34 -18.43 25.27 -1.12
CA SER A 34 -18.38 23.84 -1.49
C SER A 34 -16.96 23.39 -1.84
N MET A 35 -16.22 24.21 -2.58
CA MET A 35 -14.83 23.91 -2.94
C MET A 35 -13.90 23.98 -1.72
N GLY A 36 -14.12 24.93 -0.80
CA GLY A 36 -13.41 25.00 0.48
C GLY A 36 -13.70 23.80 1.40
N ALA A 37 -14.95 23.35 1.48
CA ALA A 37 -15.34 22.18 2.27
C ALA A 37 -14.78 20.86 1.71
N VAL A 38 -14.73 20.72 0.38
CA VAL A 38 -14.10 19.56 -0.29
C VAL A 38 -12.60 19.53 -0.03
N VAL A 39 -11.89 20.65 -0.21
CA VAL A 39 -10.44 20.74 0.06
C VAL A 39 -10.13 20.52 1.54
N LEU A 40 -10.92 21.07 2.45
CA LEU A 40 -10.79 20.80 3.89
C LEU A 40 -11.05 19.33 4.20
N GLY A 41 -12.05 18.70 3.57
CA GLY A 41 -12.33 17.27 3.68
C GLY A 41 -11.19 16.39 3.19
N GLU A 42 -10.60 16.71 2.03
CA GLU A 42 -9.46 15.99 1.45
C GLU A 42 -8.20 16.13 2.29
N VAL A 43 -7.88 17.34 2.76
CA VAL A 43 -6.74 17.59 3.66
C VAL A 43 -6.92 16.86 4.99
N THR A 44 -8.15 16.75 5.49
CA THR A 44 -8.47 16.02 6.73
C THR A 44 -8.38 14.50 6.52
N ALA A 45 -8.83 13.98 5.38
CA ALA A 45 -8.69 12.58 5.01
C ALA A 45 -7.21 12.19 4.82
N LEU A 46 -6.42 13.00 4.13
CA LEU A 46 -4.98 12.79 3.97
C LEU A 46 -4.26 12.85 5.31
N ARG A 47 -4.64 13.77 6.22
CA ARG A 47 -4.11 13.80 7.59
C ARG A 47 -4.50 12.57 8.40
N LEU A 48 -5.74 12.07 8.29
CA LEU A 48 -6.19 10.85 8.97
C LEU A 48 -5.43 9.62 8.47
N VAL A 49 -5.26 9.49 7.15
CA VAL A 49 -4.45 8.43 6.55
C VAL A 49 -3.00 8.55 7.03
N TRP A 50 -2.44 9.77 7.03
CA TRP A 50 -1.08 10.04 7.51
C TRP A 50 -0.91 9.70 9.00
N GLU A 51 -1.84 10.07 9.88
CA GLU A 51 -1.83 9.72 11.31
C GLU A 51 -1.97 8.21 11.53
N GLN A 52 -2.77 7.51 10.72
CA GLN A 52 -2.86 6.05 10.75
C GLN A 52 -1.56 5.37 10.25
N MET A 53 -0.89 5.93 9.23
CA MET A 53 0.36 5.40 8.68
C MET A 53 1.57 5.54 9.61
N LYS A 54 1.59 6.54 10.51
CA LYS A 54 2.74 6.85 11.39
C LYS A 54 3.09 5.75 12.41
N TRP A 55 2.21 4.80 12.64
CA TRP A 55 2.40 3.78 13.69
C TRP A 55 3.54 2.80 13.42
N SER A 56 4.09 2.75 12.20
CA SER A 56 5.33 2.01 11.99
C SER A 56 6.24 2.60 10.91
N ARG A 57 7.25 3.37 11.32
CA ARG A 57 8.42 3.70 10.48
C ARG A 57 8.97 2.47 9.73
N ALA A 58 8.99 1.31 10.38
CA ALA A 58 9.42 0.05 9.77
C ALA A 58 8.49 -0.41 8.62
N LEU A 59 7.17 -0.26 8.75
CA LEU A 59 6.24 -0.59 7.65
C LEU A 59 6.37 0.41 6.49
N LEU A 60 6.58 1.70 6.79
CA LEU A 60 6.80 2.70 5.75
C LEU A 60 8.11 2.44 4.98
N ILE A 61 9.18 2.09 5.68
CA ILE A 61 10.45 1.68 5.06
C ILE A 61 10.23 0.43 4.21
N LEU A 62 9.57 -0.59 4.77
CA LEU A 62 9.30 -1.83 4.05
C LEU A 62 8.46 -1.60 2.78
N LEU A 63 7.36 -0.86 2.89
CA LEU A 63 6.52 -0.47 1.75
C LEU A 63 7.34 0.34 0.73
N GLY A 64 8.13 1.31 1.20
CA GLY A 64 9.00 2.13 0.34
C GLY A 64 10.03 1.28 -0.42
N LEU A 65 10.67 0.32 0.25
CA LEU A 65 11.60 -0.63 -0.38
C LEU A 65 10.89 -1.53 -1.38
N THR A 66 9.70 -2.05 -1.05
CA THR A 66 8.91 -2.87 -1.97
C THR A 66 8.46 -2.07 -3.20
N ILE A 67 8.00 -0.83 -3.03
CA ILE A 67 7.63 0.07 -4.14
C ILE A 67 8.87 0.40 -4.97
N PHE A 68 9.99 0.75 -4.34
CA PHE A 68 11.25 1.03 -5.04
C PHE A 68 11.70 -0.17 -5.88
N TRP A 69 11.72 -1.37 -5.28
CA TRP A 69 12.06 -2.59 -5.98
C TRP A 69 11.11 -2.86 -7.14
N THR A 70 9.80 -2.80 -6.89
CA THR A 70 8.77 -3.05 -7.92
C THR A 70 8.89 -2.06 -9.08
N ALA A 71 9.01 -0.77 -8.79
CA ALA A 71 9.21 0.25 -9.82
C ALA A 71 10.51 0.04 -10.60
N SER A 72 11.56 -0.42 -9.93
CA SER A 72 12.85 -0.70 -10.56
C SER A 72 12.77 -1.79 -11.62
N LEU A 73 11.85 -2.76 -11.48
CA LEU A 73 11.62 -3.79 -12.50
C LEU A 73 11.15 -3.20 -13.84
N PHE A 74 10.44 -2.08 -13.81
CA PHE A 74 9.98 -1.36 -15.00
C PHE A 74 11.00 -0.32 -15.48
N ILE A 75 11.66 0.36 -14.54
CA ILE A 75 12.58 1.46 -14.86
C ILE A 75 13.89 0.92 -15.43
N ALA A 76 14.48 -0.15 -14.85
CA ALA A 76 15.78 -0.65 -15.28
C ALA A 76 15.83 -1.02 -16.78
N PRO A 77 14.87 -1.76 -17.36
CA PRO A 77 14.85 -2.05 -18.79
C PRO A 77 14.69 -0.80 -19.69
N LEU A 78 14.09 0.28 -19.19
CA LEU A 78 13.97 1.56 -19.89
C LEU A 78 15.27 2.38 -19.86
N THR A 79 16.14 2.13 -18.88
CA THR A 79 17.40 2.86 -18.72
C THR A 79 18.54 2.35 -19.61
N ILE A 80 18.36 1.21 -20.27
CA ILE A 80 19.33 0.60 -21.20
C ILE A 80 18.81 0.67 -22.63
N ALA A 81 19.72 0.57 -23.60
CA ALA A 81 19.34 0.62 -25.02
C ALA A 81 18.33 -0.49 -25.39
N PRO A 82 17.49 -0.29 -26.42
CA PRO A 82 16.53 -1.30 -26.82
C PRO A 82 17.19 -2.61 -27.22
N ASN A 83 16.59 -3.74 -26.85
CA ASN A 83 17.08 -5.10 -27.14
C ASN A 83 18.48 -5.43 -26.57
N THR A 84 18.98 -4.67 -25.59
CA THR A 84 20.22 -4.98 -24.87
C THR A 84 20.12 -6.28 -24.06
N PHE A 85 18.98 -6.53 -23.43
CA PHE A 85 18.73 -7.73 -22.65
C PHE A 85 17.46 -8.41 -23.16
N ALA A 86 17.63 -9.39 -24.05
CA ALA A 86 16.54 -10.02 -24.77
C ALA A 86 16.83 -11.51 -25.03
N PHE A 87 15.78 -12.32 -24.97
CA PHE A 87 15.79 -13.75 -25.30
C PHE A 87 16.79 -14.58 -24.49
N THR A 88 17.06 -14.16 -23.25
CA THR A 88 17.98 -14.87 -22.37
C THR A 88 17.28 -15.97 -21.56
N LEU A 89 18.06 -16.93 -21.08
CA LEU A 89 17.59 -18.07 -20.30
C LEU A 89 18.53 -18.24 -19.10
N GLY A 90 17.98 -18.26 -17.89
CA GLY A 90 18.72 -18.51 -16.66
C GLY A 90 18.21 -19.74 -15.90
N GLY A 91 19.01 -20.17 -14.94
CA GLY A 91 18.65 -21.09 -13.88
C GLY A 91 17.98 -20.37 -12.71
N ALA A 92 17.19 -21.09 -11.92
CA ALA A 92 16.48 -20.50 -10.79
C ALA A 92 17.42 -20.13 -9.63
N ASN A 93 17.30 -18.90 -9.14
CA ASN A 93 17.98 -18.37 -7.95
C ASN A 93 19.51 -18.35 -8.04
N VAL A 94 20.05 -18.06 -9.23
CA VAL A 94 21.48 -17.94 -9.50
C VAL A 94 21.73 -16.69 -10.36
N VAL A 95 22.98 -16.23 -10.45
CA VAL A 95 23.33 -15.10 -11.33
C VAL A 95 24.01 -15.64 -12.57
N ASP A 96 23.26 -15.88 -13.64
CA ASP A 96 23.77 -16.49 -14.86
C ASP A 96 24.39 -15.48 -15.82
N HIS A 97 23.84 -14.26 -15.88
CA HIS A 97 24.19 -13.28 -16.92
C HIS A 97 25.16 -12.20 -16.42
N TRP A 98 25.94 -12.48 -15.38
CA TRP A 98 26.89 -11.54 -14.76
C TRP A 98 27.81 -10.84 -15.77
N ASN A 99 28.34 -11.58 -16.74
CA ASN A 99 29.22 -11.04 -17.77
C ASN A 99 28.51 -10.04 -18.69
N LEU A 100 27.22 -10.26 -18.95
CA LEU A 100 26.37 -9.39 -19.75
C LEU A 100 26.12 -8.07 -19.02
N TYR A 101 25.81 -8.13 -17.72
CA TYR A 101 25.58 -6.96 -16.88
C TYR A 101 26.85 -6.11 -16.72
N GLN A 102 28.03 -6.71 -16.63
CA GLN A 102 29.27 -5.94 -16.50
C GLN A 102 29.60 -5.11 -17.74
N GLY A 103 29.04 -5.44 -18.90
CA GLY A 103 29.26 -4.73 -20.16
C GLY A 103 28.89 -3.24 -20.11
N ALA A 104 29.41 -2.49 -21.09
CA ALA A 104 29.13 -1.06 -21.23
C ALA A 104 27.66 -0.75 -21.61
N ALA A 105 26.92 -1.75 -22.10
CA ALA A 105 25.52 -1.62 -22.48
C ALA A 105 24.57 -1.45 -21.27
N PHE A 106 25.02 -1.82 -20.06
CA PHE A 106 24.28 -1.61 -18.83
C PHE A 106 24.84 -0.42 -18.05
N ASN A 107 23.98 0.54 -17.74
CA ASN A 107 24.32 1.57 -16.75
C ASN A 107 24.34 0.94 -15.33
N TRP A 108 25.01 1.60 -14.38
CA TRP A 108 25.20 1.08 -13.02
C TRP A 108 23.90 0.65 -12.32
N TYR A 109 22.80 1.37 -12.56
CA TYR A 109 21.52 1.08 -11.95
C TYR A 109 20.92 -0.22 -12.52
N ALA A 110 20.89 -0.35 -13.84
CA ALA A 110 20.46 -1.58 -14.49
C ALA A 110 21.33 -2.78 -14.07
N LYS A 111 22.65 -2.61 -13.90
CA LYS A 111 23.53 -3.70 -13.41
C LYS A 111 23.03 -4.27 -12.09
N VAL A 112 22.73 -3.41 -11.12
CA VAL A 112 22.24 -3.83 -9.80
C VAL A 112 20.89 -4.52 -9.93
N ILE A 113 19.93 -3.89 -10.61
CA ILE A 113 18.56 -4.43 -10.67
C ILE A 113 18.50 -5.76 -11.42
N TYR A 114 19.18 -5.88 -12.57
CA TYR A 114 19.23 -7.14 -13.31
C TYR A 114 19.99 -8.23 -12.57
N THR A 115 21.10 -7.91 -11.88
CA THR A 115 21.82 -8.90 -11.07
C THR A 115 20.96 -9.43 -9.93
N VAL A 116 20.27 -8.55 -9.19
CA VAL A 116 19.39 -8.97 -8.09
C VAL A 116 18.20 -9.75 -8.64
N GLY A 117 17.64 -9.33 -9.78
CA GLY A 117 16.55 -10.04 -10.44
C GLY A 117 16.95 -11.46 -10.88
N ASP A 118 18.15 -11.61 -11.45
CA ASP A 118 18.74 -12.91 -11.81
C ASP A 118 18.81 -13.82 -10.58
N ALA A 119 19.42 -13.31 -9.50
CA ALA A 119 19.58 -14.04 -8.24
C ALA A 119 18.26 -14.50 -7.59
N GLN A 120 17.13 -13.89 -7.94
CA GLN A 120 15.81 -14.23 -7.40
C GLN A 120 14.94 -15.05 -8.35
N CYS A 121 15.27 -15.05 -9.65
CA CYS A 121 14.46 -15.61 -10.71
C CYS A 121 15.23 -16.67 -11.47
N HIS A 122 14.62 -17.15 -12.56
CA HIS A 122 15.23 -17.98 -13.59
C HIS A 122 15.40 -17.22 -14.91
N GLN A 123 15.03 -15.93 -14.94
CA GLN A 123 15.10 -15.05 -16.12
C GLN A 123 14.76 -15.70 -17.47
N LEU A 124 13.72 -16.55 -17.50
CA LEU A 124 13.26 -17.14 -18.76
C LEU A 124 12.51 -16.07 -19.57
N TRP A 125 13.04 -15.75 -20.76
CA TRP A 125 12.50 -14.68 -21.61
C TRP A 125 11.01 -14.84 -21.96
N TYR A 126 10.55 -16.08 -22.13
CA TYR A 126 9.15 -16.41 -22.46
C TYR A 126 8.20 -16.37 -21.25
N ARG A 127 8.76 -16.24 -20.03
CA ARG A 127 8.00 -16.05 -18.78
C ARG A 127 8.03 -14.61 -18.28
N SER A 128 8.85 -13.76 -18.91
CA SER A 128 9.11 -12.40 -18.48
C SER A 128 8.22 -11.41 -19.23
N LEU A 129 7.95 -10.27 -18.60
CA LEU A 129 7.37 -9.12 -19.28
C LEU A 129 8.45 -8.41 -20.11
N TRP A 130 8.02 -7.56 -21.03
CA TRP A 130 8.91 -6.88 -21.97
C TRP A 130 8.57 -5.40 -22.06
N ILE A 131 9.59 -4.55 -22.06
CA ILE A 131 9.45 -3.11 -22.31
C ILE A 131 10.70 -2.61 -23.03
N ASN A 132 10.52 -1.72 -24.01
CA ASN A 132 11.63 -1.21 -24.84
C ASN A 132 12.45 -2.32 -25.53
N GLY A 133 11.82 -3.45 -25.89
CA GLY A 133 12.52 -4.61 -26.45
C GLY A 133 13.44 -5.34 -25.47
N ASN A 134 13.46 -4.96 -24.19
CA ASN A 134 14.19 -5.64 -23.14
C ASN A 134 13.24 -6.49 -22.30
N GLN A 135 13.63 -7.73 -21.98
CA GLN A 135 12.91 -8.55 -21.02
C GLN A 135 13.11 -8.01 -19.60
N PHE A 136 12.10 -8.18 -18.74
CA PHE A 136 12.18 -7.72 -17.36
C PHE A 136 13.29 -8.44 -16.57
N PRO A 137 13.77 -7.83 -15.47
CA PRO A 137 14.77 -8.45 -14.59
C PRO A 137 14.30 -9.75 -13.94
N ILE A 138 12.98 -9.95 -13.84
CA ILE A 138 12.32 -11.13 -13.27
C ILE A 138 11.08 -11.51 -14.11
N ASP A 139 10.52 -12.69 -13.83
CA ASP A 139 9.35 -13.20 -14.55
C ASP A 139 8.04 -12.45 -14.20
N ALA A 140 7.00 -12.68 -15.01
CA ALA A 140 5.68 -12.06 -14.84
C ALA A 140 5.00 -12.48 -13.52
N ARG A 141 5.29 -13.68 -13.01
CA ARG A 141 4.72 -14.19 -11.76
C ARG A 141 5.27 -13.40 -10.57
N MET A 142 6.58 -13.30 -10.46
CA MET A 142 7.24 -12.56 -9.39
C MET A 142 6.95 -11.07 -9.49
N THR A 143 6.89 -10.53 -10.71
CA THR A 143 6.44 -9.14 -10.91
C THR A 143 5.05 -8.92 -10.31
N SER A 144 4.09 -9.83 -10.54
CA SER A 144 2.77 -9.80 -9.91
C SER A 144 2.83 -9.88 -8.38
N LEU A 145 3.61 -10.82 -7.85
CA LEU A 145 3.78 -10.97 -6.39
C LEU A 145 4.32 -9.70 -5.72
N TYR A 146 5.25 -8.98 -6.35
CA TYR A 146 5.77 -7.72 -5.83
C TYR A 146 4.76 -6.57 -5.91
N ILE A 147 4.07 -6.41 -7.05
CA ILE A 147 3.02 -5.39 -7.21
C ILE A 147 1.93 -5.57 -6.15
N PHE A 148 1.39 -6.78 -6.05
CA PHE A 148 0.30 -7.08 -5.12
C PHE A 148 0.79 -7.24 -3.68
N GLY A 149 2.07 -7.56 -3.47
CA GLY A 149 2.75 -7.46 -2.19
C GLY A 149 2.77 -6.04 -1.64
N ALA A 150 3.03 -5.04 -2.49
CA ALA A 150 2.95 -3.63 -2.10
C ALA A 150 1.52 -3.24 -1.70
N PHE A 151 0.51 -3.67 -2.46
CA PHE A 151 -0.90 -3.46 -2.10
C PHE A 151 -1.29 -4.18 -0.79
N GLY A 152 -0.79 -5.39 -0.56
CA GLY A 152 -0.98 -6.13 0.68
C GLY A 152 -0.35 -5.44 1.89
N LEU A 153 0.86 -4.91 1.74
CA LEU A 153 1.53 -4.11 2.77
C LEU A 153 0.77 -2.81 3.07
N PHE A 154 0.27 -2.14 2.02
CA PHE A 154 -0.57 -0.98 2.19
C PHE A 154 -1.88 -1.31 2.93
N TRP A 155 -2.54 -2.43 2.58
CA TRP A 155 -3.71 -2.92 3.32
C TRP A 155 -3.36 -3.21 4.78
N ALA A 156 -2.21 -3.81 5.06
CA ALA A 156 -1.75 -4.04 6.44
C ALA A 156 -1.53 -2.72 7.21
N MET A 157 -1.03 -1.68 6.56
CA MET A 157 -0.85 -0.37 7.19
C MET A 157 -2.19 0.20 7.65
N MET A 158 -3.24 0.07 6.83
CA MET A 158 -4.61 0.54 7.12
C MET A 158 -5.38 -0.35 8.10
N THR A 159 -4.93 -1.58 8.34
CA THR A 159 -5.58 -2.55 9.23
C THR A 159 -5.27 -2.26 10.69
N GLN A 160 -6.20 -2.49 11.62
CA GLN A 160 -5.94 -2.27 13.05
C GLN A 160 -4.84 -3.21 13.59
N PRO A 161 -3.87 -2.71 14.40
CA PRO A 161 -2.83 -3.55 14.99
C PRO A 161 -3.43 -4.60 15.93
N ALA A 162 -2.72 -5.70 16.12
CA ALA A 162 -3.09 -6.78 17.02
C ALA A 162 -1.83 -7.43 17.64
N ALA A 163 -1.99 -8.09 18.79
CA ALA A 163 -0.90 -8.76 19.50
C ALA A 163 -0.32 -9.97 18.73
N SER A 164 -1.04 -10.51 17.75
CA SER A 164 -0.57 -11.58 16.88
C SER A 164 -0.88 -11.29 15.41
N ALA A 165 -0.06 -11.85 14.51
CA ALA A 165 -0.27 -11.70 13.08
C ALA A 165 -1.63 -12.28 12.64
N SER A 166 -2.03 -13.44 13.18
CA SER A 166 -3.31 -14.07 12.89
C SER A 166 -4.50 -13.18 13.24
N ARG A 167 -4.45 -12.53 14.41
CA ARG A 167 -5.48 -11.59 14.82
C ARG A 167 -5.48 -10.35 13.94
N GLY A 168 -4.31 -9.85 13.56
CA GLY A 168 -4.16 -8.77 12.61
C GLY A 168 -4.80 -9.09 11.25
N ILE A 169 -4.59 -10.29 10.73
CA ILE A 169 -5.21 -10.76 9.49
C ILE A 169 -6.74 -10.79 9.63
N ALA A 170 -7.29 -11.31 10.73
CA ALA A 170 -8.73 -11.28 10.97
C ALA A 170 -9.28 -9.84 10.99
N ASN A 171 -8.57 -8.91 11.64
CA ASN A 171 -8.94 -7.48 11.68
C ASN A 171 -8.96 -6.81 10.30
N ALA A 172 -8.26 -7.38 9.31
CA ALA A 172 -8.23 -6.85 7.94
C ALA A 172 -9.56 -7.02 7.21
N PHE A 173 -10.45 -7.89 7.69
CA PHE A 173 -11.73 -8.20 7.06
C PHE A 173 -12.92 -7.46 7.73
N PRO A 174 -14.07 -7.32 7.05
CA PRO A 174 -15.26 -6.70 7.61
C PRO A 174 -15.83 -7.42 8.86
N PRO A 175 -16.66 -6.76 9.69
CA PRO A 175 -17.20 -7.33 10.94
C PRO A 175 -17.97 -8.65 10.79
N ARG A 176 -18.57 -8.90 9.62
CA ARG A 176 -19.24 -10.17 9.33
C ARG A 176 -18.25 -11.34 9.29
N ILE A 177 -17.11 -11.14 8.63
CA ILE A 177 -16.06 -12.14 8.47
C ILE A 177 -15.25 -12.28 9.76
N GLN A 178 -15.01 -11.17 10.48
CA GLN A 178 -14.37 -11.23 11.81
C GLN A 178 -15.16 -12.13 12.78
N ARG A 179 -16.49 -11.97 12.86
CA ARG A 179 -17.33 -12.84 13.69
C ARG A 179 -17.25 -14.31 13.28
N TRP A 180 -17.05 -14.60 11.99
CA TRP A 180 -16.83 -15.96 11.52
C TRP A 180 -15.43 -16.47 11.90
N ALA A 181 -14.40 -15.63 11.77
CA ALA A 181 -13.04 -15.94 12.20
C ALA A 181 -12.99 -16.30 13.70
N GLU A 182 -13.72 -15.58 14.55
CA GLU A 182 -13.84 -15.90 15.98
C GLU A 182 -14.50 -17.27 16.23
N LYS A 183 -15.55 -17.61 15.46
CA LYS A 183 -16.24 -18.90 15.59
C LYS A 183 -15.38 -20.08 15.18
N VAL A 184 -14.58 -19.93 14.13
CA VAL A 184 -13.71 -20.99 13.60
C VAL A 184 -12.40 -21.08 14.38
N GLY A 185 -11.98 -19.98 15.02
CA GLY A 185 -10.67 -19.78 15.60
C GLY A 185 -9.81 -18.91 14.69
N VAL A 186 -9.26 -17.84 15.25
CA VAL A 186 -8.53 -16.78 14.53
C VAL A 186 -7.29 -17.34 13.83
N GLU A 187 -6.62 -18.31 14.44
CA GLU A 187 -5.44 -18.98 13.91
C GLU A 187 -5.80 -19.81 12.67
N LYS A 188 -6.88 -20.61 12.77
CA LYS A 188 -7.36 -21.42 11.63
C LYS A 188 -7.84 -20.55 10.49
N PHE A 189 -8.54 -19.46 10.80
CA PHE A 189 -8.96 -18.47 9.81
C PHE A 189 -7.75 -17.84 9.10
N ALA A 190 -6.73 -17.41 9.85
CA ALA A 190 -5.52 -16.82 9.26
C ALA A 190 -4.79 -17.82 8.34
N VAL A 191 -4.64 -19.07 8.78
CA VAL A 191 -4.06 -20.14 7.95
C VAL A 191 -4.89 -20.35 6.68
N LEU A 192 -6.22 -20.36 6.78
CA LEU A 192 -7.09 -20.49 5.61
C LEU A 192 -6.92 -19.33 4.63
N VAL A 193 -6.87 -18.08 5.11
CA VAL A 193 -6.64 -16.91 4.25
C VAL A 193 -5.29 -17.01 3.54
N VAL A 194 -4.23 -17.40 4.25
CA VAL A 194 -2.89 -17.59 3.67
C VAL A 194 -2.88 -18.71 2.65
N PHE A 195 -3.48 -19.84 2.99
CA PHE A 195 -3.59 -20.99 2.09
C PHE A 195 -4.34 -20.61 0.80
N LEU A 196 -5.52 -20.00 0.91
CA LEU A 196 -6.31 -19.58 -0.25
C LEU A 196 -5.59 -18.50 -1.08
N GLY A 197 -4.80 -17.63 -0.46
CA GLY A 197 -3.98 -16.64 -1.17
C GLY A 197 -2.86 -17.29 -1.99
N ILE A 198 -2.16 -18.27 -1.42
CA ILE A 198 -1.02 -18.92 -2.09
C ILE A 198 -1.47 -20.01 -3.07
N LEU A 199 -2.66 -20.58 -2.88
CA LEU A 199 -3.15 -21.73 -3.64
C LEU A 199 -3.11 -21.52 -5.17
N PRO A 200 -3.55 -20.39 -5.76
CA PRO A 200 -3.55 -20.22 -7.21
C PRO A 200 -2.13 -20.23 -7.81
N VAL A 201 -1.19 -19.50 -7.20
CA VAL A 201 0.21 -19.50 -7.65
C VAL A 201 0.89 -20.85 -7.39
N GLY A 202 0.52 -21.53 -6.30
CA GLY A 202 0.97 -22.88 -5.98
C GLY A 202 0.54 -23.90 -7.03
N ILE A 203 -0.74 -23.92 -7.42
CA ILE A 203 -1.26 -24.81 -8.47
C ILE A 203 -0.59 -24.50 -9.81
N ASP A 204 -0.53 -23.22 -10.20
CA ASP A 204 0.06 -22.81 -11.47
C ASP A 204 1.56 -23.12 -11.57
N GLY A 205 2.31 -22.90 -10.49
CA GLY A 205 3.73 -23.24 -10.42
C GLY A 205 3.97 -24.75 -10.36
N PHE A 206 3.20 -25.47 -9.55
CA PHE A 206 3.35 -26.92 -9.38
C PHE A 206 3.01 -27.68 -10.65
N THR A 207 1.95 -27.29 -11.37
CA THR A 207 1.59 -27.90 -12.67
C THR A 207 2.68 -27.73 -13.72
N GLN A 208 3.42 -26.62 -13.71
CA GLN A 208 4.59 -26.38 -14.56
C GLN A 208 5.82 -27.22 -14.17
N LEU A 209 5.96 -27.67 -12.91
CA LEU A 209 7.05 -28.60 -12.55
C LEU A 209 6.93 -29.94 -13.30
N PHE A 210 5.71 -30.32 -13.68
CA PHE A 210 5.43 -31.53 -14.44
C PHE A 210 5.23 -31.27 -15.93
N GLN A 211 5.76 -30.17 -16.47
CA GLN A 211 5.60 -29.81 -17.89
C GLN A 211 5.99 -30.95 -18.85
N ALA A 212 6.99 -31.78 -18.49
CA ALA A 212 7.37 -32.96 -19.28
C ALA A 212 6.21 -33.95 -19.51
N VAL A 213 5.24 -34.01 -18.59
CA VAL A 213 4.07 -34.89 -18.65
C VAL A 213 2.80 -34.11 -19.00
N THR A 214 2.62 -32.91 -18.47
CA THR A 214 1.38 -32.11 -18.63
C THR A 214 1.35 -31.27 -19.90
N GLN A 215 2.52 -30.98 -20.50
CA GLN A 215 2.68 -30.02 -21.60
C GLN A 215 2.08 -28.64 -21.31
N TYR A 216 1.84 -28.34 -20.02
CA TYR A 216 1.25 -27.08 -19.57
C TYR A 216 2.34 -26.05 -19.30
N GLU A 217 2.22 -24.89 -19.94
CA GLU A 217 3.04 -23.72 -19.71
C GLU A 217 2.12 -22.50 -19.61
N SER A 218 2.21 -21.76 -18.50
CA SER A 218 1.32 -20.62 -18.28
C SER A 218 1.64 -19.51 -19.27
N THR A 219 0.62 -18.72 -19.61
CA THR A 219 0.85 -17.43 -20.25
C THR A 219 1.23 -16.39 -19.20
N ASN A 220 1.84 -15.28 -19.60
CA ASN A 220 2.14 -14.18 -18.67
C ASN A 220 0.88 -13.63 -17.99
N ALA A 221 -0.25 -13.62 -18.70
CA ALA A 221 -1.54 -13.24 -18.10
C ALA A 221 -1.93 -14.18 -16.97
N VAL A 222 -1.85 -15.50 -17.18
CA VAL A 222 -2.16 -16.49 -16.13
C VAL A 222 -1.20 -16.35 -14.94
N ARG A 223 0.11 -16.18 -15.19
CA ARG A 223 1.12 -15.95 -14.13
C ARG A 223 0.79 -14.74 -13.27
N ILE A 224 0.32 -13.67 -13.89
CA ILE A 224 -0.09 -12.47 -13.17
C ILE A 224 -1.34 -12.75 -12.34
N LEU A 225 -2.37 -13.32 -12.96
CA LEU A 225 -3.65 -13.61 -12.32
C LEU A 225 -3.51 -14.55 -11.11
N THR A 226 -2.69 -15.59 -11.23
CA THR A 226 -2.44 -16.54 -10.13
C THR A 226 -1.55 -15.94 -9.05
N GLY A 227 -0.67 -14.99 -9.40
CA GLY A 227 0.16 -14.25 -8.46
C GLY A 227 -0.59 -13.20 -7.63
N VAL A 228 -1.71 -12.65 -8.12
CA VAL A 228 -2.44 -11.55 -7.43
C VAL A 228 -2.82 -11.90 -5.98
N PRO A 229 -3.51 -13.03 -5.71
CA PRO A 229 -3.94 -13.36 -4.35
C PRO A 229 -2.74 -13.65 -3.44
N GLY A 230 -1.70 -14.30 -3.99
CA GLY A 230 -0.47 -14.62 -3.27
C GLY A 230 0.28 -13.37 -2.84
N GLY A 231 0.43 -12.39 -3.73
CA GLY A 231 1.05 -11.11 -3.42
C GLY A 231 0.29 -10.34 -2.34
N LEU A 232 -1.04 -10.18 -2.51
CA LEU A 232 -1.88 -9.48 -1.53
C LEU A 232 -1.77 -10.07 -0.13
N VAL A 233 -1.88 -11.39 -0.02
CA VAL A 233 -1.83 -12.08 1.27
C VAL A 233 -0.41 -12.08 1.85
N ALA A 234 0.63 -12.26 1.04
CA ALA A 234 2.02 -12.19 1.51
C ALA A 234 2.34 -10.80 2.09
N GLY A 235 1.95 -9.73 1.40
CA GLY A 235 2.11 -8.36 1.88
C GLY A 235 1.31 -8.10 3.16
N LEU A 236 0.05 -8.55 3.22
CA LEU A 236 -0.80 -8.43 4.40
C LEU A 236 -0.18 -9.13 5.62
N LEU A 237 0.24 -10.39 5.44
CA LEU A 237 0.85 -11.21 6.48
C LEU A 237 2.13 -10.56 7.00
N LEU A 238 3.05 -10.18 6.11
CA LEU A 238 4.31 -9.55 6.49
C LEU A 238 4.07 -8.24 7.26
N GLY A 239 3.12 -7.42 6.79
CA GLY A 239 2.74 -6.19 7.47
C GLY A 239 2.16 -6.45 8.86
N MET A 240 1.30 -7.47 9.01
CA MET A 240 0.72 -7.86 10.31
C MET A 240 1.77 -8.42 11.27
N MET A 241 2.77 -9.16 10.78
CA MET A 241 3.90 -9.62 11.60
C MET A 241 4.69 -8.44 12.18
N VAL A 242 5.01 -7.43 11.36
CA VAL A 242 5.71 -6.23 11.84
C VAL A 242 4.87 -5.46 12.86
N LYS A 243 3.54 -5.38 12.69
CA LYS A 243 2.66 -4.75 13.69
C LYS A 243 2.59 -5.54 14.99
N ALA A 244 2.51 -6.87 14.91
CA ALA A 244 2.45 -7.74 16.09
C ALA A 244 3.71 -7.60 16.97
N ILE A 245 4.89 -7.56 16.36
CA ILE A 245 6.16 -7.34 17.09
C ILE A 245 6.11 -6.01 17.85
N LYS A 246 5.65 -4.93 17.20
CA LYS A 246 5.54 -3.62 17.85
C LYS A 246 4.49 -3.57 18.95
N GLN A 247 3.37 -4.25 18.75
CA GLN A 247 2.31 -4.31 19.73
C GLN A 247 2.79 -5.05 21.00
N PHE A 248 3.51 -6.15 20.81
CA PHE A 248 4.13 -6.88 21.90
C PHE A 248 5.11 -6.02 22.71
N ASP A 249 5.97 -5.22 22.04
CA ASP A 249 6.90 -4.31 22.72
C ASP A 249 6.18 -3.27 23.59
N VAL A 250 5.06 -2.71 23.10
CA VAL A 250 4.26 -1.72 23.83
C VAL A 250 3.61 -2.38 25.05
N GLU A 251 3.01 -3.55 24.87
CA GLU A 251 2.39 -4.31 25.95
C GLU A 251 3.42 -4.71 27.02
N TYR A 252 4.59 -5.20 26.61
CA TYR A 252 5.69 -5.56 27.50
C TYR A 252 6.18 -4.38 28.35
N ARG A 253 6.37 -3.20 27.73
CA ARG A 253 6.73 -1.97 28.47
C ARG A 253 5.67 -1.61 29.49
N SER A 254 4.39 -1.67 29.10
CA SER A 254 3.28 -1.36 30.01
C SER A 254 3.24 -2.29 31.23
N MET A 255 3.57 -3.57 31.06
CA MET A 255 3.68 -4.54 32.15
C MET A 255 4.85 -4.24 33.08
N ARG A 256 6.04 -3.89 32.54
CA ARG A 256 7.19 -3.48 33.36
C ARG A 256 6.90 -2.27 34.24
N PHE A 257 6.17 -1.28 33.74
CA PHE A 257 5.81 -0.09 34.53
C PHE A 257 4.73 -0.37 35.59
N ARG A 258 3.97 -1.47 35.46
CA ARG A 258 2.93 -1.89 36.42
C ARG A 258 3.43 -2.91 37.44
N ALA A 259 4.65 -3.42 37.30
CA ALA A 259 5.23 -4.32 38.28
C ALA A 259 5.47 -3.56 39.59
N PRO A 260 4.98 -4.04 40.75
CA PRO A 260 5.24 -3.39 42.03
C PRO A 260 6.74 -3.34 42.30
N VAL A 261 7.23 -2.18 42.76
CA VAL A 261 8.61 -2.05 43.25
C VAL A 261 8.75 -3.01 44.44
N PRO A 262 9.75 -3.90 44.48
CA PRO A 262 9.99 -4.75 45.64
C PRO A 262 10.08 -3.85 46.87
N SER A 263 9.28 -4.10 47.92
CA SER A 263 9.48 -3.40 49.17
C SER A 263 10.90 -3.73 49.64
N LEU A 264 11.74 -2.71 49.71
CA LEU A 264 12.99 -2.79 50.45
C LEU A 264 12.62 -2.74 51.93
N ASP A 265 12.02 -3.82 52.41
CA ASP A 265 11.86 -4.05 53.83
C ASP A 265 13.25 -4.40 54.35
N LYS A 266 13.80 -3.41 55.04
CA LYS A 266 15.10 -3.37 55.69
C LYS A 266 15.12 -4.45 56.78
N GLU A 267 16.14 -5.30 56.77
CA GLU A 267 16.67 -5.93 57.99
C GLU A 267 17.82 -5.10 58.54
#